data_AF-A0AAV2HBR0-F1
#
_entry.id   AF-A0AAV2HBR0-F1
#
_cell.length_a   1.000
_cell.length_b   1.000
_cell.length_c   1.000
_cell.angle_alpha   90.00
_cell.angle_beta   90.00
_cell.angle_gamma   90.00
#
_symmetry.space_group_name_H-M   'P 1'
#
loop_
_entity.id
_entity.type
_entity.pdbx_description
1 polymer ?
#
loop_
_entity_poly.entity_id
_entity_poly.type
_entity_poly.pdbx_seq_one_letter_code
_entity_poly.pdbx_strand_id
1 'polypeptide(L)'
;WLVACTVLFLLPYITYVENREGGRAWSGVETGIYEAFSRPAWALSLAWVIFACSTGQGAFVGKFLSWNFFLPLCRITYGVFLLHPILIHVVIESSYHNFYLNLGQLVYTYIAMFVCSYGIAFILITFIESPCTSFESHIRLRFKTWQTNRKMKNLMA
;
A
#
# COMPACT_ATOMS: atom_id res chain seq x y z
N TRP A 1 -5.49 17.99 11.79
CA TRP A 1 -4.72 17.99 10.53
C TRP A 1 -3.25 18.25 10.79
N LEU A 2 -2.84 19.46 11.17
CA LEU A 2 -1.43 19.78 11.46
C LEU A 2 -0.82 18.84 12.50
N VAL A 3 -1.52 18.57 13.62
CA VAL A 3 -1.04 17.65 14.66
C VAL A 3 -0.79 16.23 14.13
N ALA A 4 -1.66 15.71 13.27
CA ALA A 4 -1.48 14.39 12.67
C ALA A 4 -0.31 14.38 11.67
N CYS A 5 -0.20 15.43 10.84
CA CYS A 5 0.94 15.60 9.93
C CYS A 5 2.26 15.71 10.69
N THR A 6 2.30 16.49 11.78
CA THR A 6 3.51 16.63 12.61
C THR A 6 3.90 15.30 13.23
N VAL A 7 2.94 14.51 13.74
CA VAL A 7 3.24 13.18 14.29
C VAL A 7 3.77 12.22 13.21
N LEU A 8 3.20 12.26 12.00
CA LEU A 8 3.65 11.44 10.86
C LEU A 8 5.08 11.77 10.41
N PHE A 9 5.49 13.04 10.44
CA PHE A 9 6.86 13.45 10.08
C PHE A 9 7.85 13.28 11.23
N LEU A 10 7.40 13.45 12.48
CA LEU A 10 8.26 13.45 13.65
C LEU A 10 8.70 12.04 14.05
N LEU A 11 7.86 11.01 13.89
CA LEU A 11 8.25 9.63 14.21
C LEU A 11 9.43 9.13 13.36
N PRO A 12 9.42 9.21 12.01
CA PRO A 12 10.58 8.82 11.19
C PRO A 12 11.81 9.71 11.41
N TYR A 13 11.61 10.97 11.81
CA TYR A 13 12.72 11.87 12.11
C TYR A 13 13.46 11.45 13.38
N ILE A 14 12.74 10.96 14.39
CA ILE A 14 13.33 10.47 15.64
C ILE A 14 14.27 9.28 15.36
N THR A 15 13.84 8.28 14.57
CA THR A 15 14.70 7.14 14.22
C THR A 15 15.88 7.54 13.34
N TYR A 16 15.69 8.53 12.46
CA TYR A 16 16.79 9.07 11.67
C TYR A 16 17.88 9.72 12.54
N VAL A 17 17.50 10.45 13.58
CA VAL A 17 18.45 11.10 14.51
C VAL A 17 19.29 10.07 15.27
N GLU A 18 18.71 8.92 15.64
CA GLU A 18 19.43 7.82 16.27
C GLU A 18 20.41 7.14 15.31
N ASN A 19 19.96 6.86 14.07
CA ASN A 19 20.75 6.13 13.06
C ASN A 19 21.80 7.00 12.34
N ARG A 20 21.93 8.27 12.70
CA ARG A 20 22.92 9.18 12.11
C ARG A 20 24.31 8.91 12.70
N GLU A 21 25.34 9.09 11.88
CA GLU A 21 26.75 9.05 12.32
C GLU A 21 26.97 10.06 13.46
N GLY A 22 27.18 9.55 14.70
CA GLY A 22 27.32 10.36 15.92
C GLY A 22 26.05 10.50 16.79
N GLY A 23 24.97 9.79 16.47
CA GLY A 23 23.77 9.70 17.31
C GLY A 23 24.05 9.04 18.66
N ARG A 24 23.35 9.47 19.73
CA ARG A 24 23.47 8.77 21.03
C ARG A 24 22.78 7.41 20.93
N ALA A 25 23.41 6.37 21.46
CA ALA A 25 22.74 5.09 21.68
C ALA A 25 21.61 5.26 22.71
N TRP A 26 20.42 4.77 22.38
CA TRP A 26 19.29 4.78 23.30
C TRP A 26 19.44 3.71 24.36
N SER A 27 18.89 3.96 25.55
CA SER A 27 18.74 2.93 26.57
C SER A 27 17.64 1.95 26.16
N GLY A 28 17.73 0.68 26.58
CA GLY A 28 16.75 -0.35 26.19
C GLY A 28 15.29 -0.02 26.56
N VAL A 29 15.09 0.83 27.58
CA VAL A 29 13.77 1.34 27.96
C VAL A 29 13.23 2.33 26.93
N GLU A 30 14.08 3.23 26.42
CA GLU A 30 13.70 4.21 25.40
C GLU A 30 13.35 3.53 24.08
N THR A 31 14.15 2.55 23.65
CA THR A 31 13.88 1.74 22.46
C THR A 31 12.58 0.94 22.62
N GLY A 32 12.36 0.31 23.77
CA GLY A 32 11.14 -0.46 24.03
C GLY A 32 9.87 0.39 23.99
N ILE A 33 9.90 1.59 24.56
CA ILE A 33 8.79 2.54 24.51
C ILE A 33 8.58 3.02 23.07
N TYR A 34 9.65 3.36 22.35
CA TYR A 34 9.53 3.83 20.97
C TYR A 34 8.94 2.76 20.04
N GLU A 35 9.43 1.52 20.10
CA GLU A 35 8.91 0.42 19.28
C GLU A 35 7.44 0.09 19.59
N ALA A 36 7.05 0.14 20.87
CA ALA A 36 5.68 -0.14 21.28
C ALA A 36 4.69 0.96 20.87
N PHE A 37 5.10 2.24 20.94
CA PHE A 37 4.19 3.38 20.72
C PHE A 37 4.26 3.99 19.32
N SER A 38 5.36 3.83 18.58
CA SER A 38 5.54 4.43 17.25
C SER A 38 4.48 3.94 16.26
N ARG A 39 4.28 2.62 16.15
CA ARG A 39 3.30 2.02 15.23
C ARG A 39 1.84 2.40 15.55
N PRO A 40 1.35 2.27 16.80
CA PRO A 40 -0.02 2.69 17.11
C PRO A 40 -0.20 4.21 17.02
N ALA A 41 0.80 5.03 17.36
CA ALA A 41 0.71 6.48 17.19
C ALA A 41 0.60 6.88 15.71
N TRP A 42 1.35 6.20 14.83
CA TRP A 42 1.25 6.37 13.38
C TRP A 42 -0.13 5.94 12.86
N ALA A 43 -0.62 4.77 13.28
CA ALA A 43 -1.94 4.27 12.91
C ALA A 43 -3.08 5.18 13.40
N LEU A 44 -3.00 5.70 14.63
CA LEU A 44 -3.99 6.62 15.20
C LEU A 44 -4.01 7.95 14.46
N SER A 45 -2.83 8.44 14.06
CA SER A 45 -2.70 9.66 13.25
C SER A 45 -3.37 9.50 11.88
N LEU A 46 -3.17 8.34 11.23
CA LEU A 46 -3.86 8.01 9.98
C LEU A 46 -5.37 7.82 10.18
N ALA A 47 -5.78 7.13 11.24
CA ALA A 47 -7.19 6.92 11.57
C ALA A 47 -7.92 8.26 11.77
N TRP A 48 -7.28 9.23 12.44
CA TRP A 48 -7.81 10.58 12.57
C TRP A 48 -7.99 11.28 11.21
N VAL A 49 -7.04 11.13 10.29
CA VAL A 49 -7.14 11.67 8.93
C VAL A 49 -8.30 11.03 8.17
N ILE A 50 -8.47 9.71 8.27
CA ILE A 50 -9.57 8.98 7.62
C ILE A 50 -10.93 9.40 8.22
N PHE A 51 -11.02 9.53 9.54
CA PHE A 51 -12.22 9.98 10.23
C PHE A 51 -12.61 11.43 9.88
N ALA A 52 -11.62 12.31 9.75
CA ALA A 52 -11.84 13.68 9.31
C ALA A 52 -12.32 13.75 7.84
N CYS A 53 -11.86 12.83 6.99
CA CYS A 53 -12.35 12.68 5.62
C CYS A 53 -13.80 12.15 5.57
N SER A 54 -14.16 11.17 6.42
CA SER A 54 -15.51 10.59 6.43
C SER A 54 -16.58 11.54 6.98
N THR A 55 -16.20 12.45 7.88
CA THR A 55 -17.12 13.43 8.50
C THR A 55 -17.39 14.65 7.60
N GLY A 56 -16.89 14.66 6.36
CA GLY A 56 -17.12 15.75 5.39
C GLY A 56 -16.39 17.07 5.70
N GLN A 57 -15.69 17.15 6.83
CA GLN A 57 -14.88 18.30 7.26
C GLN A 57 -13.52 18.37 6.52
N GLY A 58 -13.16 17.34 5.75
CA GLY A 58 -11.93 17.24 4.97
C GLY A 58 -12.09 17.58 3.48
N ALA A 59 -12.72 18.71 3.13
CA ALA A 59 -13.08 19.04 1.74
C ALA A 59 -11.92 18.93 0.72
N PHE A 60 -10.68 19.24 1.12
CA PHE A 60 -9.50 19.14 0.25
C PHE A 60 -9.01 17.69 0.08
N VAL A 61 -8.82 16.96 1.18
CA VAL A 61 -8.27 15.60 1.16
C VAL A 61 -9.30 14.58 0.68
N GLY A 62 -10.58 14.75 1.02
CA GLY A 62 -11.67 13.93 0.51
C GLY A 62 -11.84 14.05 -1.01
N LYS A 63 -11.67 15.27 -1.57
CA LYS A 63 -11.71 15.48 -3.02
C LYS A 63 -10.50 14.85 -3.73
N PHE A 64 -9.33 14.89 -3.09
CA PHE A 64 -8.14 14.20 -3.57
C PHE A 64 -8.35 12.67 -3.57
N LEU A 65 -8.79 12.09 -2.45
CA LEU A 65 -9.02 10.65 -2.33
C LEU A 65 -10.17 10.12 -3.20
N SER A 66 -11.19 10.95 -3.47
CA SER A 66 -12.31 10.59 -4.34
C SER A 66 -11.94 10.60 -5.82
N TRP A 67 -10.69 10.86 -6.18
CA TRP A 67 -10.28 10.88 -7.58
C TRP A 67 -10.21 9.45 -8.14
N ASN A 68 -10.85 9.22 -9.29
CA ASN A 68 -10.83 7.94 -10.01
C ASN A 68 -9.41 7.43 -10.32
N PHE A 69 -8.39 8.28 -10.23
CA PHE A 69 -6.99 7.89 -10.34
C PHE A 69 -6.53 6.94 -9.22
N PHE A 70 -7.12 7.02 -8.03
CA PHE A 70 -6.75 6.14 -6.91
C PHE A 70 -7.26 4.71 -7.05
N LEU A 71 -8.34 4.49 -7.81
CA LEU A 71 -8.89 3.14 -8.02
C LEU A 71 -7.87 2.14 -8.59
N PRO A 72 -7.19 2.42 -9.73
CA PRO A 72 -6.15 1.52 -10.23
C PRO A 72 -4.93 1.48 -9.32
N LEU A 73 -4.59 2.59 -8.65
CA LEU A 73 -3.44 2.67 -7.77
C LEU A 73 -3.59 1.77 -6.53
N CYS A 74 -4.78 1.69 -5.95
CA CYS A 74 -5.07 0.81 -4.82
C CYS A 74 -4.89 -0.67 -5.19
N ARG A 75 -5.29 -1.06 -6.42
CA ARG A 75 -5.13 -2.43 -6.92
C ARG A 75 -3.67 -2.80 -7.10
N ILE A 76 -2.88 -1.90 -7.70
CA ILE A 76 -1.42 -2.09 -7.86
C ILE A 76 -0.75 -2.21 -6.50
N THR A 77 -1.09 -1.33 -5.56
CA THR A 77 -0.51 -1.33 -4.21
C THR A 77 -0.76 -2.66 -3.48
N TYR A 78 -1.94 -3.26 -3.65
CA TYR A 78 -2.23 -4.58 -3.10
C TYR A 78 -1.34 -5.68 -3.70
N GLY A 79 -1.13 -5.67 -5.03
CA GLY A 79 -0.20 -6.61 -5.68
C GLY A 79 1.24 -6.41 -5.21
N VAL A 80 1.68 -5.16 -5.06
CA VAL A 80 3.00 -4.82 -4.52
C VAL A 80 3.15 -5.38 -3.11
N PHE A 81 2.17 -5.18 -2.23
CA PHE A 81 2.22 -5.68 -0.85
C PHE A 81 2.48 -7.19 -0.76
N LEU A 82 1.85 -7.98 -1.64
CA LEU A 82 2.06 -9.44 -1.68
C LEU A 82 3.42 -9.83 -2.25
N LEU A 83 3.91 -9.12 -3.27
CA LEU A 83 5.17 -9.44 -3.95
C LEU A 83 6.40 -8.91 -3.22
N HIS A 84 6.25 -7.82 -2.47
CA HIS A 84 7.33 -7.16 -1.77
C HIS A 84 8.14 -8.11 -0.86
N PRO A 85 7.53 -8.91 0.05
CA PRO A 85 8.30 -9.85 0.87
C PRO A 85 8.99 -10.93 0.03
N ILE A 86 8.35 -11.43 -1.03
CA ILE A 86 8.92 -12.44 -1.94
C ILE A 86 10.18 -11.89 -2.61
N LEU A 87 10.12 -10.66 -3.12
CA LEU A 87 11.28 -10.00 -3.74
C LEU A 87 12.41 -9.81 -2.72
N ILE A 88 12.09 -9.38 -1.49
CA ILE A 88 13.10 -9.19 -0.43
C ILE A 88 13.80 -10.51 -0.15
N HIS A 89 13.05 -11.61 0.01
CA HIS A 89 13.64 -12.93 0.21
C HIS A 89 14.56 -13.33 -0.94
N VAL A 90 14.12 -13.17 -2.20
CA VAL A 90 14.94 -13.51 -3.38
C VAL A 90 16.22 -12.68 -3.43
N VAL A 91 16.15 -11.38 -3.12
CA VAL A 91 17.31 -10.48 -3.13
C VAL A 91 18.30 -10.84 -2.02
N ILE A 92 17.81 -11.18 -0.82
CA ILE A 92 18.67 -11.57 0.31
C ILE A 92 19.39 -12.89 -0.02
N GLU A 93 18.67 -13.90 -0.50
CA GLU A 93 19.24 -15.21 -0.88
C GLU A 93 20.24 -15.11 -2.05
N SER A 94 19.99 -14.19 -2.98
CA SER A 94 20.89 -13.93 -4.11
C SER A 94 22.11 -13.07 -3.74
N SER A 95 22.13 -12.44 -2.57
CA SER A 95 23.19 -11.51 -2.17
C SER A 95 24.33 -12.27 -1.48
N TYR A 96 25.42 -12.50 -2.20
CA TYR A 96 26.65 -13.11 -1.67
C TYR A 96 27.52 -12.15 -0.83
N HIS A 97 27.16 -10.86 -0.74
CA HIS A 97 27.98 -9.83 -0.09
C HIS A 97 27.21 -9.09 1.01
N ASN A 98 27.90 -8.75 2.10
CA ASN A 98 27.30 -8.07 3.26
C ASN A 98 26.72 -6.71 2.84
N PHE A 99 25.48 -6.44 3.26
CA PHE A 99 24.83 -5.15 3.10
C PHE A 99 25.63 -4.08 3.83
N TYR A 100 26.31 -3.20 3.10
CA TYR A 100 26.91 -2.00 3.69
C TYR A 100 25.80 -1.01 4.03
N LEU A 101 25.67 -0.68 5.32
CA LEU A 101 24.74 0.34 5.84
C LEU A 101 25.23 1.76 5.51
N ASN A 102 25.55 2.02 4.25
CA ASN A 102 25.85 3.36 3.77
C ASN A 102 24.57 3.98 3.20
N LEU A 103 24.34 5.26 3.50
CA LEU A 103 23.10 5.97 3.15
C LEU A 103 22.85 5.96 1.63
N GLY A 104 23.90 6.08 0.82
CA GLY A 104 23.81 5.99 -0.64
C GLY A 104 23.38 4.60 -1.14
N GLN A 105 23.94 3.54 -0.56
CA GLN A 105 23.59 2.15 -0.88
C GLN A 105 22.13 1.86 -0.47
N LEU A 106 21.72 2.31 0.72
CA LEU A 106 20.38 2.09 1.25
C LEU A 106 19.31 2.76 0.38
N VAL A 107 19.52 4.02 -0.01
CA VAL A 107 18.60 4.74 -0.89
C VAL A 107 18.55 4.08 -2.27
N TYR A 108 19.69 3.67 -2.82
CA TYR A 108 19.75 2.97 -4.10
C TYR A 108 18.96 1.66 -4.07
N THR A 109 19.20 0.80 -3.08
CA THR A 109 18.49 -0.47 -2.96
C THR A 109 17.00 -0.27 -2.70
N TYR A 110 16.62 0.73 -1.88
CA TYR A 110 15.22 1.05 -1.64
C TYR A 110 14.50 1.45 -2.93
N ILE A 111 15.07 2.38 -3.70
CA ILE A 111 14.48 2.84 -4.97
C ILE A 111 14.42 1.69 -5.97
N ALA A 112 15.50 0.90 -6.10
CA ALA A 112 15.53 -0.25 -7.01
C ALA A 112 14.42 -1.26 -6.67
N MET A 113 14.28 -1.60 -5.38
CA MET A 113 13.26 -2.54 -4.92
C MET A 113 11.84 -2.01 -5.11
N PHE A 114 11.65 -0.71 -4.87
CA PHE A 114 10.38 -0.03 -5.11
C PHE A 114 9.99 -0.09 -6.59
N VAL A 115 10.88 0.29 -7.50
CA VAL A 115 10.60 0.27 -8.95
C VAL A 115 10.35 -1.15 -9.45
N CYS A 116 11.18 -2.13 -9.05
CA CYS A 116 11.01 -3.52 -9.45
C CYS A 116 9.68 -4.10 -8.93
N SER A 117 9.34 -3.87 -7.66
CA SER A 117 8.09 -4.40 -7.08
C SER A 117 6.85 -3.82 -7.74
N TYR A 118 6.82 -2.51 -8.00
CA TYR A 118 5.72 -1.87 -8.72
C TYR A 118 5.65 -2.33 -10.18
N GLY A 119 6.79 -2.51 -10.86
CA GLY A 119 6.83 -3.01 -12.24
C GLY A 119 6.28 -4.44 -12.37
N ILE A 120 6.73 -5.35 -11.50
CA ILE A 120 6.29 -6.75 -11.51
C ILE A 120 4.81 -6.86 -11.09
N ALA A 121 4.40 -6.13 -10.05
CA ALA A 121 3.00 -6.09 -9.63
C ALA A 121 2.08 -5.59 -10.74
N PHE A 122 2.48 -4.54 -11.45
CA PHE A 122 1.72 -3.98 -12.56
C PHE A 122 1.55 -5.00 -13.70
N ILE A 123 2.61 -5.70 -14.07
CA ILE A 123 2.54 -6.75 -15.10
C ILE A 123 1.61 -7.87 -14.64
N LEU A 124 1.81 -8.41 -13.44
CA LEU A 124 1.01 -9.52 -12.94
C LEU A 124 -0.48 -9.17 -12.84
N ILE A 125 -0.80 -7.99 -12.31
CA ILE A 125 -2.19 -7.52 -12.23
C ILE A 125 -2.77 -7.34 -13.62
N THR A 126 -2.04 -6.76 -14.58
CA THR A 126 -2.55 -6.58 -15.95
C THR A 126 -2.83 -7.93 -16.62
N PHE A 127 -1.93 -8.91 -16.44
CA PHE A 127 -2.09 -10.25 -17.00
C PHE A 127 -3.19 -11.07 -16.33
N ILE A 128 -3.52 -10.81 -15.06
CA ILE A 128 -4.58 -11.52 -14.33
C ILE A 128 -5.94 -10.81 -14.49
N GLU A 129 -5.98 -9.48 -14.42
CA GLU A 129 -7.22 -8.72 -14.52
C GLU A 129 -7.81 -8.73 -15.92
N SER A 130 -6.99 -8.70 -16.98
CA SER A 130 -7.44 -8.77 -18.37
C SER A 130 -8.26 -10.03 -18.69
N PRO A 131 -7.79 -11.26 -18.38
CA PRO A 131 -8.60 -12.46 -18.56
C PRO A 131 -9.78 -12.51 -17.59
N CYS A 132 -9.62 -12.08 -16.32
CA CYS A 132 -10.71 -12.08 -15.35
C CYS A 132 -11.88 -11.18 -15.76
N THR A 133 -11.61 -9.98 -16.28
CA THR A 133 -12.67 -9.07 -16.76
C THR A 133 -13.35 -9.59 -18.01
N SER A 134 -12.60 -10.22 -18.92
CA SER A 134 -13.17 -10.91 -20.09
C SER A 134 -14.12 -12.04 -19.66
N PHE A 135 -13.71 -12.87 -18.70
CA PHE A 135 -14.55 -13.92 -18.13
C PHE A 135 -15.82 -13.36 -17.47
N GLU A 136 -15.67 -12.30 -16.67
CA GLU A 136 -16.78 -11.68 -15.95
C GLU A 136 -17.83 -11.10 -16.92
N SER A 137 -17.38 -10.52 -18.04
CA SER A 137 -18.26 -10.01 -19.09
C SER A 137 -19.08 -11.13 -19.74
N HIS A 138 -18.46 -12.26 -20.06
CA HIS A 138 -19.14 -13.43 -20.63
C HIS A 138 -20.16 -14.03 -19.66
N ILE A 139 -19.80 -14.19 -18.39
CA ILE A 139 -20.70 -14.73 -17.36
C ILE A 139 -21.89 -13.79 -17.17
N ARG A 140 -21.68 -12.47 -17.09
CA ARG A 140 -22.77 -11.48 -16.98
C ARG A 140 -23.72 -11.53 -18.17
N LEU A 141 -23.21 -11.65 -19.40
CA LEU A 141 -24.03 -11.76 -20.60
C LEU A 141 -24.88 -13.05 -20.59
N ARG A 142 -24.27 -14.18 -20.20
CA ARG A 142 -24.98 -15.46 -20.01
C ARG A 142 -26.07 -15.36 -18.95
N PHE A 143 -25.80 -14.70 -17.83
CA PHE A 143 -26.78 -14.53 -16.76
C PHE A 143 -27.97 -13.65 -17.18
N LYS A 144 -27.68 -12.54 -17.88
CA LYS A 144 -28.71 -11.63 -18.38
C LYS A 144 -29.62 -12.30 -19.42
N THR A 145 -29.04 -13.07 -20.34
CA THR A 145 -29.83 -13.83 -21.34
C THR A 145 -30.70 -14.92 -20.70
N TRP A 146 -30.19 -15.61 -19.68
CA TRP A 146 -30.98 -16.59 -18.92
C TRP A 146 -32.16 -15.95 -18.18
N GLN A 147 -31.96 -14.80 -17.53
CA GLN A 147 -33.05 -14.05 -16.87
C GLN A 147 -34.12 -13.60 -17.87
N THR A 148 -33.72 -13.10 -19.04
CA THR A 148 -34.66 -12.69 -20.09
C THR A 148 -35.48 -13.88 -20.60
N ASN A 149 -34.83 -15.02 -20.88
CA ASN A 149 -35.52 -16.23 -21.32
C ASN A 149 -36.51 -16.76 -20.26
N ARG A 150 -36.16 -16.68 -18.97
CA ARG A 150 -37.05 -17.09 -17.88
C ARG A 150 -38.28 -16.18 -17.77
N LYS A 151 -38.10 -14.86 -17.91
CA LYS A 151 -39.22 -13.90 -17.95
C LYS A 151 -40.16 -14.16 -19.14
N MET A 152 -39.62 -14.41 -20.33
CA MET A 152 -40.44 -14.69 -21.52
C MET A 152 -41.26 -15.98 -21.37
N LYS A 153 -40.69 -17.05 -20.80
CA LYS A 153 -41.43 -18.29 -20.53
C LYS A 153 -42.61 -18.09 -19.57
N ASN A 154 -42.46 -17.24 -18.56
CA ASN A 154 -43.53 -16.94 -17.60
C ASN A 154 -44.63 -16.03 -18.17
N LEU A 155 -44.37 -15.34 -19.29
CA LEU A 155 -45.37 -14.49 -19.98
C LEU A 155 -46.16 -15.26 -21.04
N MET A 156 -45.65 -16.41 -21.48
CA MET A 156 -46.27 -17.28 -22.49
C MET A 156 -47.06 -18.45 -21.89
N ALA A 157 -47.03 -18.60 -20.57
CA ALA A 157 -47.79 -19.58 -19.79
C ALA A 157 -48.94 -18.87 -19.06
#